data_AF-K2EHS7-F1
#
_entry.id   AF-K2EHS7-F1
#
_cell.length_a   1.000
_cell.length_b   1.000
_cell.length_c   1.000
_cell.angle_alpha   90.00
_cell.angle_beta   90.00
_cell.angle_gamma   90.00
#
_symmetry.space_group_name_H-M   'P 1'
#
loop_
_entity.id
_entity.type
_entity.pdbx_description
1 polymer ?
#
loop_
_entity_poly.entity_id
_entity_poly.type
_entity_poly.pdbx_seq_one_letter_code
_entity_poly.pdbx_strand_id
1 'polypeptide(L)'
;MQDEDVTKKSGIYSYVLTRKEKYLSIRAFTPNMKREAYERQNGVCPVCKEEFLIADMEADHIDPWHDGGKTIAENCQMLCKECNRRKSGK
;
A
#
# COMPACT_ATOMS: atom_id res chain seq x y z
N MET A 1 -13.47 17.36 7.88
CA MET A 1 -12.43 16.62 7.13
C MET A 1 -11.93 15.53 8.07
N GLN A 2 -12.25 14.27 7.81
CA GLN A 2 -11.62 13.16 8.54
C GLN A 2 -10.37 12.83 7.75
N ASP A 3 -9.18 13.06 8.32
CA ASP A 3 -7.93 12.62 7.71
C ASP A 3 -7.91 11.07 7.74
N GLU A 4 -8.26 10.45 6.62
CA GLU A 4 -8.36 9.00 6.43
C GLU A 4 -6.99 8.29 6.51
N ASP A 5 -5.89 9.03 6.58
CA ASP A 5 -4.54 8.49 6.62
C ASP A 5 -4.20 7.77 7.94
N VAL A 6 -4.82 8.15 9.07
CA VAL A 6 -4.53 7.52 10.38
C VAL A 6 -5.40 6.29 10.60
N THR A 7 -4.91 5.14 10.13
CA THR A 7 -5.61 3.85 10.28
C THR A 7 -5.55 3.29 11.71
N LYS A 8 -4.62 3.76 12.56
CA LYS A 8 -4.49 3.33 13.97
C LYS A 8 -4.59 4.49 14.96
N LYS A 9 -5.81 4.70 15.49
CA LYS A 9 -6.09 5.76 16.48
C LYS A 9 -5.28 5.63 17.78
N SER A 10 -4.92 4.41 18.20
CA SER A 10 -4.07 4.19 19.38
C SER A 10 -2.60 4.62 19.16
N GLY A 11 -2.17 4.76 17.90
CA GLY A 11 -0.84 5.25 17.55
C GLY A 11 -0.66 6.75 17.68
N ILE A 12 -1.76 7.50 17.83
CA ILE A 12 -1.76 8.96 17.88
C ILE A 12 -0.98 9.47 19.10
N TYR A 13 -1.22 8.90 20.29
CA TYR A 13 -0.48 9.28 21.50
C TYR A 13 1.02 9.04 21.34
N SER A 14 1.42 7.90 20.78
CA SER A 14 2.82 7.59 20.50
C SER A 14 3.42 8.55 19.48
N TYR A 15 2.67 8.99 18.46
CA TYR A 15 3.11 10.00 17.51
C TYR A 15 3.29 11.38 18.17
N VAL A 16 2.35 11.83 19.01
CA VAL A 16 2.48 13.13 19.70
C VAL A 16 3.75 13.19 20.55
N LEU A 17 4.08 12.08 21.23
CA LEU A 17 5.25 12.00 22.11
C LEU A 17 6.57 11.78 21.37
N THR A 18 6.56 10.99 20.29
CA THR A 18 7.81 10.58 19.60
C THR A 18 8.05 11.30 18.28
N ARG A 19 7.02 11.97 17.74
CA ARG A 19 6.97 12.54 16.38
C ARG A 19 7.24 11.52 15.26
N LYS A 20 7.15 10.21 15.53
CA LYS A 20 7.41 9.15 14.55
C LYS A 20 6.12 8.69 13.89
N GLU A 21 5.96 9.00 12.61
CA GLU A 21 4.76 8.72 11.81
C GLU A 21 4.48 7.21 11.64
N LYS A 22 5.49 6.36 11.84
CA LYS A 22 5.35 4.89 11.82
C LYS A 22 4.26 4.35 12.75
N TYR A 23 3.97 5.06 13.85
CA TYR A 23 2.97 4.64 14.82
C TYR A 23 1.53 4.85 14.33
N LEU A 24 1.31 5.70 13.34
CA LEU A 24 0.00 6.03 12.79
C LEU A 24 -0.51 4.99 11.77
N SER A 25 0.29 3.96 11.45
CA SER A 25 -0.06 2.88 10.51
C SER A 25 -0.47 3.39 9.11
N ILE A 26 0.08 4.53 8.68
CA ILE A 26 -0.17 5.19 7.38
C ILE A 26 0.32 4.40 6.15
N ARG A 27 0.76 3.14 6.30
CA ARG A 27 1.30 2.30 5.21
C ARG A 27 0.26 1.43 4.52
N ALA A 28 -0.91 1.25 5.12
CA ALA A 28 -1.92 0.36 4.54
C ALA A 28 -2.78 1.11 3.53
N PHE A 29 -2.80 0.65 2.28
CA PHE A 29 -3.72 1.15 1.27
C PHE A 29 -5.18 0.83 1.64
N THR A 30 -6.07 1.80 1.45
CA THR A 30 -7.52 1.58 1.64
C THR A 30 -8.07 0.66 0.55
N PRO A 31 -9.19 -0.07 0.80
CA PRO A 31 -9.78 -0.95 -0.20
C PRO A 31 -10.13 -0.26 -1.53
N ASN A 32 -10.52 1.02 -1.48
CA ASN A 32 -10.81 1.81 -2.67
C ASN A 32 -9.55 2.02 -3.53
N MET A 33 -8.42 2.36 -2.90
CA MET A 33 -7.14 2.52 -3.61
C MET A 33 -6.67 1.22 -4.25
N LYS A 34 -6.88 0.08 -3.57
CA LYS A 34 -6.56 -1.24 -4.12
C LYS A 34 -7.39 -1.55 -5.37
N ARG A 35 -8.69 -1.23 -5.33
CA ARG A 35 -9.59 -1.42 -6.47
C ARG A 35 -9.21 -0.52 -7.64
N GLU A 36 -8.93 0.75 -7.38
CA GLU A 36 -8.50 1.69 -8.41
C GLU A 36 -7.19 1.24 -9.10
N ALA A 37 -6.19 0.80 -8.31
CA ALA A 37 -4.96 0.25 -8.84
C ALA A 37 -5.17 -1.07 -9.60
N TYR A 38 -6.11 -1.91 -9.16
CA TYR A 38 -6.48 -3.14 -9.85
C TYR A 38 -7.10 -2.86 -11.22
N GLU A 39 -8.08 -1.94 -11.29
CA GLU A 39 -8.74 -1.52 -12.52
C GLU A 39 -7.75 -0.86 -13.49
N ARG A 40 -6.85 0.01 -12.99
CA ARG A 40 -5.79 0.64 -13.79
C ARG A 40 -4.86 -0.37 -14.45
N GLN A 41 -4.61 -1.49 -13.78
CA GLN A 41 -3.75 -2.57 -14.28
C GLN A 41 -4.53 -3.70 -14.97
N ASN A 42 -5.86 -3.58 -15.10
CA ASN A 42 -6.75 -4.62 -15.61
C ASN A 42 -6.57 -5.99 -14.91
N GLY A 43 -6.21 -6.00 -13.63
CA GLY A 43 -5.89 -7.24 -12.90
C GLY A 43 -4.61 -7.94 -13.35
N VAL A 44 -3.81 -7.32 -14.20
CA VAL A 44 -2.52 -7.85 -14.68
C VAL A 44 -1.42 -7.44 -13.70
N CYS A 45 -0.63 -8.42 -13.25
CA CYS A 45 0.55 -8.14 -12.46
C CYS A 45 1.66 -7.56 -13.37
N PRO A 46 2.20 -6.36 -13.09
CA PRO A 46 3.21 -5.71 -13.95
C PRO A 46 4.57 -6.43 -14.01
N VAL A 47 4.85 -7.33 -13.05
CA VAL A 47 6.12 -8.08 -12.98
C VAL A 47 6.07 -9.35 -13.82
N CYS A 48 5.06 -10.19 -13.63
CA CYS A 48 4.91 -11.46 -14.36
C CYS A 48 4.00 -11.36 -15.58
N LYS A 49 3.26 -10.26 -15.74
CA LYS A 49 2.30 -10.00 -16.83
C LYS A 49 1.14 -11.00 -16.93
N GLU A 50 0.87 -11.71 -15.84
CA GLU A 50 -0.26 -12.63 -15.70
C GLU A 50 -1.45 -11.93 -15.04
N GLU A 51 -2.67 -12.37 -15.40
CA GLU A 51 -3.92 -11.90 -14.80
C GLU A 51 -4.22 -12.64 -13.49
N PHE A 52 -4.61 -11.89 -12.46
CA PHE A 52 -5.01 -12.43 -11.17
C PHE A 52 -6.29 -11.77 -10.69
N LEU A 53 -7.03 -12.49 -9.85
CA LEU A 53 -8.15 -11.90 -9.12
C LEU A 53 -7.63 -10.92 -8.06
N ILE A 54 -8.40 -9.88 -7.76
CA ILE A 54 -8.06 -8.90 -6.72
C ILE A 54 -7.79 -9.55 -5.34
N ALA A 55 -8.40 -10.71 -5.05
CA ALA A 55 -8.17 -11.48 -3.83
C ALA A 55 -6.81 -12.19 -3.78
N ASP A 56 -6.20 -12.41 -4.94
CA ASP A 56 -4.89 -13.06 -5.11
C ASP A 56 -3.76 -12.07 -5.37
N MET A 57 -4.09 -10.78 -5.43
CA MET A 57 -3.13 -9.71 -5.53
C MET A 57 -2.96 -8.97 -4.19
N GLU A 58 -1.77 -8.45 -3.98
CA GLU A 58 -1.42 -7.62 -2.84
C GLU A 58 -1.07 -6.22 -3.34
N ALA A 59 -1.56 -5.21 -2.61
CA ALA A 59 -1.20 -3.83 -2.88
C ALA A 59 0.15 -3.52 -2.27
N ASP A 60 1.04 -2.99 -3.10
CA ASP A 60 2.39 -2.63 -2.73
C ASP A 60 2.72 -1.21 -3.22
N HIS A 61 3.71 -0.58 -2.60
CA HIS A 61 4.15 0.76 -3.00
C HIS A 61 5.08 0.68 -4.22
N ILE A 62 4.85 1.52 -5.23
CA ILE A 62 5.78 1.67 -6.36
C ILE A 62 7.08 2.28 -5.83
N ASP A 63 6.97 3.46 -5.24
CA ASP A 63 8.03 4.14 -4.50
C ASP A 63 7.99 3.67 -3.04
N PRO A 64 9.07 3.05 -2.53
CA PRO A 64 9.08 2.51 -1.19
C PRO A 64 8.77 3.57 -0.13
N TRP A 65 8.00 3.19 0.89
CA TRP A 65 7.66 4.10 1.99
C TRP A 65 8.91 4.67 2.69
N HIS A 66 10.01 3.91 2.76
CA HIS A 66 11.25 4.37 3.39
C HIS A 66 11.99 5.44 2.59
N ASP A 67 11.70 5.57 1.29
CA ASP A 67 12.25 6.59 0.38
C ASP A 67 11.32 7.81 0.26
N GLY A 68 10.31 7.91 1.14
CA GLY A 68 9.31 8.98 1.11
C GLY A 68 8.08 8.70 0.25
N GLY A 69 7.93 7.46 -0.24
CA GLY A 69 6.75 7.03 -0.98
C GLY A 69 5.45 7.22 -0.19
N LYS A 70 4.51 7.98 -0.74
CA LYS A 70 3.22 8.28 -0.10
C LYS A 70 2.25 7.12 -0.30
N THR A 71 1.37 6.88 0.67
CA THR A 71 0.27 5.91 0.53
C THR A 71 -0.88 6.56 -0.22
N ILE A 72 -0.74 6.72 -1.54
CA ILE A 72 -1.74 7.30 -2.44
C ILE A 72 -2.08 6.29 -3.56
N ALA A 73 -3.26 6.40 -4.19
CA ALA A 73 -3.70 5.46 -5.21
C ALA A 73 -2.75 5.40 -6.42
N GLU A 74 -2.07 6.51 -6.71
CA GLU A 74 -1.04 6.61 -7.76
C GLU A 74 0.22 5.79 -7.42
N ASN A 75 0.60 5.75 -6.15
CA ASN A 75 1.74 4.96 -5.66
C ASN A 75 1.33 3.52 -5.27
N CYS A 76 0.07 3.15 -5.49
CA CYS A 76 -0.44 1.81 -5.23
C CYS A 76 -0.30 0.95 -6.50
N GLN A 77 0.37 -0.18 -6.36
CA GLN A 77 0.54 -1.20 -7.40
C GLN A 77 0.03 -2.54 -6.90
N MET A 78 -0.86 -3.19 -7.64
CA MET A 78 -1.25 -4.57 -7.33
C MET A 78 -0.23 -5.53 -7.90
N LEU A 79 0.38 -6.35 -7.05
CA LEU A 79 1.33 -7.40 -7.40
C LEU A 79 0.77 -8.77 -7.04
N CYS A 80 1.18 -9.79 -7.80
CA CYS A 80 0.90 -11.17 -7.43
C CYS A 80 1.59 -11.50 -6.08
N LYS A 81 0.99 -12.32 -5.20
CA LYS A 81 1.58 -12.70 -3.89
C LYS A 81 3.03 -13.19 -4.02
N GLU A 82 3.33 -13.95 -5.06
CA GLU A 82 4.68 -14.45 -5.33
C GLU A 82 5.65 -13.33 -5.73
N CYS A 83 5.22 -12.44 -6.61
CA CYS A 83 5.96 -11.28 -7.10
C CYS A 83 6.27 -10.32 -5.94
N ASN A 84 5.27 -10.07 -5.10
CA ASN A 84 5.39 -9.23 -3.92
C ASN A 84 6.37 -9.83 -2.90
N ARG A 85 6.29 -11.15 -2.63
CA ARG A 85 7.26 -11.86 -1.79
C ARG A 85 8.69 -11.77 -2.33
N ARG A 86 8.87 -11.91 -3.65
CA ARG A 86 10.18 -11.77 -4.29
C ARG A 86 10.72 -10.33 -4.20
N LYS A 87 9.83 -9.32 -4.25
CA LYS A 87 10.19 -7.90 -4.11
C LYS A 87 10.56 -7.54 -2.67
N SER A 88 9.80 -8.02 -1.67
CA SER A 88 10.04 -7.76 -0.25
C SER A 88 11.33 -8.37 0.30
N GLY A 89 11.96 -9.30 -0.43
CA GLY A 89 13.26 -9.88 -0.08
C GLY A 89 14.47 -9.08 -0.57
N LYS A 90 14.26 -7.92 -1.19
CA LYS A 90 15.30 -6.97 -1.63
C LYS A 90 15.11 -5.64 -0.92
#